data_AF-A0A7Y6V6Z3-F1
#
_entry.id   AF-A0A7Y6V6Z3-F1
#
_cell.length_a   1.000
_cell.length_b   1.000
_cell.length_c   1.000
_cell.angle_alpha   90.00
_cell.angle_beta   90.00
_cell.angle_gamma   90.00
#
_symmetry.space_group_name_H-M   'P 1'
#
loop_
_entity.id
_entity.type
_entity.pdbx_description
1 polymer ?
#
loop_
_entity_poly.entity_id
_entity_poly.type
_entity_poly.pdbx_seq_one_letter_code
_entity_poly.pdbx_strand_id
1 'polypeptide(L)'
;MPHHITNRKRSYRTSLPKDSFFWEGLNASAYIAGAAAFVIGSVFFLPAFEKYMAAGAGLFILGSLFYLAVAANDCIEIISYYRRHPSHGKKTMLEFIMSAGYIIGSVLFLIGSALFLPSVGWERGGAWCFIVGSVLFTIGATVNVTQITQAGTLVVLQLLNAVAISFVIGSILFLAASIPYLWPSYQTPLAHALHTYLGAQFIFASLLFLAGGVVNFYRAYRAHQDHQQNPDVKNQCLTE
;
A
#
# COMPACT_ATOMS: atom_id res chain seq x y z
N MET A 1 -2.75 -2.74 -0.72
CA MET A 1 -1.37 -2.27 -0.45
C MET A 1 -1.35 -1.30 0.74
N PRO A 2 -0.28 -1.27 1.55
CA PRO A 2 -0.21 -0.39 2.71
C PRO A 2 -0.11 1.09 2.27
N HIS A 3 -0.63 1.99 3.08
CA HIS A 3 -0.54 3.45 2.94
C HIS A 3 -0.93 4.06 4.28
N HIS A 4 0.06 4.22 5.16
CA HIS A 4 -0.21 4.68 6.51
C HIS A 4 -0.52 6.19 6.52
N ILE A 5 -1.70 6.55 7.01
CA ILE A 5 -2.14 7.94 7.20
C ILE A 5 -2.27 8.19 8.70
N THR A 6 -1.67 9.28 9.18
CA THR A 6 -1.78 9.73 10.57
C THR A 6 -2.36 11.12 10.64
N ASN A 7 -3.22 11.39 11.64
CA ASN A 7 -3.67 12.76 11.95
C ASN A 7 -2.62 13.56 12.74
N ARG A 8 -1.65 12.87 13.34
CA ARG A 8 -0.53 13.47 14.04
C ARG A 8 0.64 13.73 13.10
N LYS A 9 1.49 14.69 13.46
CA LYS A 9 2.77 14.91 12.79
C LYS A 9 3.63 13.64 12.90
N ARG A 10 4.15 13.17 11.76
CA ARG A 10 5.06 12.01 11.72
C ARG A 10 6.34 12.33 12.50
N SER A 11 6.72 11.44 13.42
CA SER A 11 7.90 11.57 14.27
C SER A 11 9.00 10.64 13.77
N TYR A 12 9.68 11.07 12.70
CA TYR A 12 10.90 10.38 12.26
C TYR A 12 11.98 10.49 13.35
N ARG A 13 12.93 9.55 13.37
CA ARG A 13 13.95 9.40 14.43
C ARG A 13 14.85 10.63 14.64
N THR A 14 14.79 11.62 13.76
CA THR A 14 15.60 12.83 13.74
C THR A 14 14.85 14.07 14.23
N SER A 15 15.56 14.97 14.91
CA SER A 15 15.03 16.21 15.48
C SER A 15 14.89 17.36 14.47
N LEU A 16 15.40 17.19 13.25
CA LEU A 16 15.45 18.25 12.24
C LEU A 16 14.29 18.13 11.22
N PRO A 17 13.54 19.22 10.96
CA PRO A 17 12.43 19.23 10.00
C PRO A 17 12.80 18.79 8.57
N LYS A 18 14.03 19.08 8.12
CA LYS A 18 14.51 18.71 6.77
C LYS A 18 14.61 17.20 6.58
N ASP A 19 15.05 16.48 7.61
CA ASP A 19 15.21 15.03 7.56
C ASP A 19 13.84 14.33 7.52
N SER A 20 12.85 14.88 8.24
CA SER A 20 11.46 14.38 8.19
C SER A 20 10.89 14.44 6.76
N PHE A 21 11.12 15.54 6.04
CA PHE A 21 10.65 15.68 4.66
C PHE A 21 11.36 14.71 3.72
N PHE A 22 12.66 14.52 3.88
CA PHE A 22 13.43 13.55 3.11
C PHE A 22 12.91 12.13 3.30
N TRP A 23 12.67 11.70 4.56
CA TRP A 23 12.15 10.37 4.85
C TRP A 23 10.71 10.16 4.34
N GLU A 24 9.84 11.17 4.44
CA GLU A 24 8.49 11.08 3.88
C GLU A 24 8.52 11.01 2.34
N GLY A 25 9.37 11.81 1.69
CA GLY A 25 9.58 11.79 0.24
C GLY A 25 10.16 10.46 -0.26
N LEU A 26 11.13 9.90 0.46
CA LEU A 26 11.70 8.59 0.14
C LEU A 26 10.65 7.49 0.28
N ASN A 27 9.84 7.52 1.34
CA ASN A 27 8.75 6.57 1.57
C ASN A 27 7.69 6.65 0.46
N ALA A 28 7.29 7.87 0.07
CA ALA A 28 6.35 8.11 -1.02
C ALA A 28 6.92 7.68 -2.39
N SER A 29 8.21 7.88 -2.62
CA SER A 29 8.88 7.43 -3.85
C SER A 29 8.94 5.90 -3.93
N ALA A 30 9.23 5.23 -2.81
CA ALA A 30 9.22 3.77 -2.74
C ALA A 30 7.81 3.18 -2.99
N TYR A 31 6.75 3.86 -2.53
CA TYR A 31 5.37 3.50 -2.88
C TYR A 31 5.13 3.52 -4.40
N ILE A 32 5.57 4.59 -5.08
CA ILE A 32 5.43 4.73 -6.54
C ILE A 32 6.24 3.66 -7.26
N ALA A 33 7.50 3.43 -6.85
CA ALA A 33 8.37 2.42 -7.45
C ALA A 33 7.78 1.01 -7.31
N GLY A 34 7.28 0.68 -6.12
CA GLY A 34 6.61 -0.60 -5.88
C GLY A 34 5.35 -0.77 -6.74
N ALA A 35 4.52 0.26 -6.83
CA ALA A 35 3.30 0.23 -7.65
C ALA A 35 3.62 0.11 -9.15
N ALA A 36 4.64 0.81 -9.63
CA ALA A 36 5.09 0.70 -11.02
C ALA A 36 5.58 -0.72 -11.34
N ALA A 37 6.32 -1.35 -10.41
CA ALA A 37 6.73 -2.74 -10.57
C ALA A 37 5.50 -3.68 -10.68
N PHE A 38 4.44 -3.46 -9.89
CA PHE A 38 3.20 -4.24 -10.02
C PHE A 38 2.45 -4.00 -11.33
N VAL A 39 2.38 -2.76 -11.82
CA VAL A 39 1.77 -2.46 -13.12
C VAL A 39 2.48 -3.23 -14.23
N ILE A 40 3.81 -3.12 -14.31
CA ILE A 40 4.61 -3.79 -15.33
C ILE A 40 4.52 -5.32 -15.16
N GLY A 41 4.63 -5.80 -13.92
CA GLY A 41 4.52 -7.22 -13.61
C GLY A 41 3.17 -7.82 -14.00
N SER A 42 2.08 -7.08 -13.81
CA SER A 42 0.71 -7.52 -14.11
C SER A 42 0.48 -7.71 -15.61
N VAL A 43 1.16 -6.93 -16.46
CA VAL A 43 1.12 -7.12 -17.92
C VAL A 43 1.68 -8.49 -18.31
N PHE A 44 2.73 -8.97 -17.65
CA PHE A 44 3.32 -10.28 -17.95
C PHE A 44 2.47 -11.48 -17.51
N PHE A 45 1.40 -11.26 -16.75
CA PHE A 45 0.41 -12.29 -16.43
C PHE A 45 -0.73 -12.40 -17.45
N LEU A 46 -0.79 -11.52 -18.46
CA LEU A 46 -1.70 -11.72 -19.58
C LEU A 46 -1.26 -12.94 -20.40
N PRO A 47 -2.20 -13.75 -20.92
CA PRO A 47 -1.86 -14.95 -21.71
C PRO A 47 -0.90 -14.69 -22.87
N ALA A 48 -1.01 -13.52 -23.52
CA ALA A 48 -0.12 -13.12 -24.62
C ALA A 48 1.37 -13.01 -24.23
N PHE A 49 1.68 -12.91 -22.94
CA PHE A 49 3.02 -12.76 -22.39
C PHE A 49 3.42 -13.94 -21.48
N GLU A 50 2.77 -15.10 -21.58
CA GLU A 50 3.01 -16.29 -20.73
C GLU A 50 4.50 -16.66 -20.60
N LYS A 51 5.27 -16.50 -21.70
CA LYS A 51 6.72 -16.77 -21.73
C LYS A 51 7.55 -15.88 -20.79
N TYR A 52 7.00 -14.76 -20.33
CA TYR A 52 7.63 -13.81 -19.42
C TYR A 52 7.06 -13.88 -18.00
N MET A 53 6.25 -14.88 -17.66
CA MET A 53 5.68 -15.04 -16.31
C MET A 53 6.72 -14.99 -15.19
N ALA A 54 7.90 -15.56 -15.39
CA ALA A 54 8.99 -15.49 -14.40
C ALA A 54 9.44 -14.04 -14.13
N ALA A 55 9.52 -13.21 -15.18
CA ALA A 55 9.83 -11.79 -15.03
C ALA A 55 8.68 -11.04 -14.35
N GLY A 56 7.42 -11.41 -14.65
CA GLY A 56 6.22 -10.89 -13.98
C GLY A 56 6.25 -11.15 -12.47
N ALA A 57 6.45 -12.40 -12.07
CA ALA A 57 6.60 -12.80 -10.68
C ALA A 57 7.79 -12.09 -10.00
N GLY A 58 8.94 -11.96 -10.70
CA GLY A 58 10.10 -11.21 -10.20
C GLY A 58 9.81 -9.73 -9.92
N LEU A 59 9.05 -9.06 -10.80
CA LEU A 59 8.61 -7.67 -10.58
C LEU A 59 7.63 -7.56 -9.41
N PHE A 60 6.77 -8.56 -9.23
CA PHE A 60 5.88 -8.63 -8.06
C PHE A 60 6.63 -8.84 -6.75
N ILE A 61 7.70 -9.65 -6.74
CA ILE A 61 8.60 -9.78 -5.60
C ILE A 61 9.26 -8.43 -5.29
N LEU A 62 9.83 -7.78 -6.31
CA LEU A 62 10.48 -6.48 -6.16
C LEU A 62 9.51 -5.41 -5.63
N GLY A 63 8.31 -5.32 -6.20
CA GLY A 63 7.26 -4.43 -5.74
C GLY A 63 6.87 -4.69 -4.29
N SER A 64 6.70 -5.96 -3.93
CA SER A 64 6.37 -6.38 -2.56
C SER A 64 7.48 -6.01 -1.56
N LEU A 65 8.74 -6.08 -1.96
CA LEU A 65 9.88 -5.65 -1.12
C LEU A 65 9.85 -4.14 -0.85
N PHE A 66 9.56 -3.31 -1.86
CA PHE A 66 9.38 -1.87 -1.66
C PHE A 66 8.25 -1.58 -0.67
N TYR A 67 7.09 -2.21 -0.87
CA TYR A 67 5.94 -2.02 0.03
C TYR A 67 6.20 -2.52 1.45
N LEU A 68 6.92 -3.63 1.61
CA LEU A 68 7.33 -4.14 2.92
C LEU A 68 8.30 -3.18 3.61
N ALA A 69 9.30 -2.65 2.90
CA ALA A 69 10.24 -1.68 3.45
C ALA A 69 9.53 -0.41 3.93
N VAL A 70 8.57 0.07 3.16
CA VAL A 70 7.75 1.22 3.50
C VAL A 70 6.86 0.95 4.72
N ALA A 71 6.16 -0.19 4.75
CA ALA A 71 5.36 -0.58 5.90
C ALA A 71 6.22 -0.76 7.16
N ALA A 72 7.44 -1.30 7.03
CA ALA A 72 8.39 -1.43 8.12
C ALA A 72 8.83 -0.07 8.66
N ASN A 73 9.13 0.88 7.78
CA ASN A 73 9.47 2.25 8.16
C ASN A 73 8.31 2.93 8.91
N ASP A 74 7.08 2.82 8.39
CA ASP A 74 5.87 3.33 9.05
C ASP A 74 5.66 2.66 10.43
N CYS A 75 5.88 1.35 10.54
CA CYS A 75 5.77 0.62 11.80
C CYS A 75 6.83 1.05 12.83
N ILE A 76 8.08 1.26 12.40
CA ILE A 76 9.16 1.74 13.26
C ILE A 76 8.85 3.14 13.80
N GLU A 77 8.26 4.01 12.97
CA GLU A 77 7.80 5.35 13.38
C GLU A 77 6.74 5.23 14.49
N ILE A 78 5.74 4.39 14.30
CA ILE A 78 4.66 4.19 15.27
C ILE A 78 5.22 3.61 16.57
N ILE A 79 6.06 2.57 16.51
CA ILE A 79 6.69 1.99 17.72
C ILE A 79 7.51 3.06 18.46
N SER A 80 8.26 3.89 17.72
CA SER A 80 9.05 4.97 18.32
C SER A 80 8.17 6.02 18.98
N TYR A 81 7.02 6.36 18.37
CA TYR A 81 6.03 7.27 18.93
C TYR A 81 5.42 6.70 20.22
N TYR A 82 4.99 5.44 20.20
CA TYR A 82 4.42 4.72 21.34
C TYR A 82 5.36 4.69 22.54
N ARG A 83 6.64 4.41 22.31
CA ARG A 83 7.64 4.34 23.39
C ARG A 83 7.89 5.70 24.06
N ARG A 84 7.60 6.81 23.37
CA ARG A 84 7.79 8.18 23.88
C ARG A 84 6.54 8.76 24.54
N HIS A 85 5.35 8.21 24.26
CA HIS A 85 4.08 8.73 24.76
C HIS A 85 3.27 7.63 25.47
N PRO A 86 3.36 7.52 26.81
CA PRO A 86 2.74 6.42 27.57
C PRO A 86 1.20 6.50 27.68
N SER A 87 0.58 7.62 27.30
CA SER A 87 -0.88 7.71 27.19
C SER A 87 -1.32 7.13 25.84
N HIS A 88 -1.99 5.97 25.88
CA HIS A 88 -2.45 5.28 24.68
C HIS A 88 -3.98 5.39 24.56
N GLY A 89 -4.43 6.22 23.62
CA GLY A 89 -5.84 6.32 23.24
C GLY A 89 -6.26 5.23 22.25
N LYS A 90 -7.57 5.09 22.04
CA LYS A 90 -8.15 4.15 21.07
C LYS A 90 -7.64 4.37 19.63
N LYS A 91 -7.46 5.64 19.23
CA LYS A 91 -6.92 6.01 17.90
C LYS A 91 -5.51 5.46 17.71
N THR A 92 -4.64 5.65 18.69
CA THR A 92 -3.28 5.13 18.68
C THR A 92 -3.28 3.61 18.54
N MET A 93 -4.13 2.90 19.31
CA MET A 93 -4.24 1.43 19.24
C MET A 93 -4.64 0.96 17.84
N LEU A 94 -5.57 1.65 17.20
CA LEU A 94 -5.94 1.37 15.81
C LEU A 94 -4.76 1.60 14.86
N GLU A 95 -3.99 2.70 14.97
CA GLU A 95 -2.78 2.92 14.16
C GLU A 95 -1.80 1.72 14.25
N PHE A 96 -1.57 1.19 15.46
CA PHE A 96 -0.68 0.05 15.66
C PHE A 96 -1.22 -1.24 15.03
N ILE A 97 -2.50 -1.56 15.23
CA ILE A 97 -3.13 -2.75 14.65
C ILE A 97 -3.12 -2.66 13.11
N MET A 98 -3.41 -1.49 12.54
CA MET A 98 -3.40 -1.30 11.09
C MET A 98 -1.98 -1.44 10.53
N SER A 99 -0.98 -0.88 11.21
CA SER A 99 0.43 -1.05 10.84
C SER A 99 0.88 -2.51 10.88
N ALA A 100 0.52 -3.26 11.92
CA ALA A 100 0.81 -4.68 12.00
C ALA A 100 0.13 -5.46 10.85
N GLY A 101 -1.14 -5.16 10.57
CA GLY A 101 -1.88 -5.74 9.44
C GLY A 101 -1.21 -5.45 8.09
N TYR A 102 -0.67 -4.24 7.91
CA TYR A 102 0.08 -3.85 6.72
C TYR A 102 1.41 -4.59 6.56
N ILE A 103 2.15 -4.83 7.64
CA ILE A 103 3.35 -5.68 7.60
C ILE A 103 2.98 -7.10 7.18
N ILE A 104 2.01 -7.70 7.87
CA ILE A 104 1.57 -9.08 7.61
C ILE A 104 1.09 -9.21 6.16
N GLY A 105 0.25 -8.28 5.71
CA GLY A 105 -0.23 -8.25 4.32
C GLY A 105 0.91 -8.12 3.30
N SER A 106 1.93 -7.30 3.58
CA SER A 106 3.08 -7.13 2.69
C SER A 106 3.96 -8.37 2.63
N VAL A 107 4.16 -9.05 3.77
CA VAL A 107 4.86 -10.34 3.82
C VAL A 107 4.10 -11.42 3.05
N LEU A 108 2.77 -11.48 3.21
CA LEU A 108 1.94 -12.41 2.44
C LEU A 108 2.04 -12.14 0.94
N PHE A 109 2.03 -10.88 0.50
CA PHE A 109 2.23 -10.56 -0.91
C PHE A 109 3.62 -10.97 -1.43
N LEU A 110 4.66 -10.79 -0.62
CA LEU A 110 6.01 -11.23 -0.98
C LEU A 110 6.08 -12.77 -1.14
N ILE A 111 5.55 -13.50 -0.16
CA ILE A 111 5.49 -14.97 -0.20
C ILE A 111 4.63 -15.42 -1.39
N GLY A 112 3.45 -14.82 -1.58
CA GLY A 112 2.55 -15.13 -2.67
C GLY A 112 3.21 -14.95 -4.03
N SER A 113 3.92 -13.84 -4.22
CA SER A 113 4.69 -13.56 -5.44
C SER A 113 5.77 -14.60 -5.70
N ALA A 114 6.46 -15.07 -4.66
CA ALA A 114 7.45 -16.14 -4.78
C ALA A 114 6.82 -17.50 -5.13
N LEU A 115 5.63 -17.81 -4.60
CA LEU A 115 4.91 -19.05 -4.92
C LEU A 115 4.40 -19.10 -6.37
N PHE A 116 4.20 -17.92 -6.98
CA PHE A 116 3.85 -17.75 -8.39
C PHE A 116 5.05 -17.85 -9.35
N LEU A 117 6.28 -18.00 -8.86
CA LEU A 117 7.41 -18.27 -9.75
C LEU A 117 7.20 -19.62 -10.47
N PRO A 118 7.44 -19.71 -11.78
CA PRO A 118 7.27 -20.97 -12.52
C PRO A 118 8.11 -22.13 -11.97
N SER A 119 9.26 -21.84 -11.34
CA SER A 119 10.11 -22.84 -10.68
C SER A 119 9.52 -23.41 -9.39
N VAL A 120 8.60 -22.69 -8.74
CA VAL A 120 7.90 -23.13 -7.52
C VAL A 120 6.54 -23.74 -7.89
N GLY A 121 5.79 -23.08 -8.77
CA GLY A 121 4.56 -23.61 -9.36
C GLY A 121 3.40 -23.82 -8.39
N TRP A 122 3.43 -23.21 -7.19
CA TRP A 122 2.38 -23.39 -6.18
C TRP A 122 1.38 -22.23 -6.17
N GLU A 123 0.77 -21.97 -7.33
CA GLU A 123 -0.13 -20.83 -7.57
C GLU A 123 -1.31 -20.77 -6.60
N ARG A 124 -1.90 -21.91 -6.24
CA ARG A 124 -2.99 -21.96 -5.24
C ARG A 124 -2.55 -21.44 -3.86
N GLY A 125 -1.33 -21.78 -3.43
CA GLY A 125 -0.75 -21.26 -2.20
C GLY A 125 -0.51 -19.75 -2.30
N GLY A 126 0.00 -19.30 -3.45
CA GLY A 126 0.19 -17.88 -3.73
C GLY A 126 -1.12 -17.09 -3.73
N ALA A 127 -2.18 -17.65 -4.32
CA ALA A 127 -3.50 -17.04 -4.37
C ALA A 127 -4.08 -16.83 -2.96
N TRP A 128 -3.96 -17.81 -2.07
CA TRP A 128 -4.35 -17.64 -0.66
C TRP A 128 -3.60 -16.50 0.03
N CYS A 129 -2.29 -16.39 -0.20
CA CYS A 129 -1.50 -15.30 0.35
C CYS A 129 -2.00 -13.93 -0.15
N PHE A 130 -2.27 -13.80 -1.45
CA PHE A 130 -2.82 -12.57 -2.02
C PHE A 130 -4.24 -12.25 -1.52
N ILE A 131 -5.09 -13.26 -1.35
CA ILE A 131 -6.45 -13.10 -0.80
C ILE A 131 -6.38 -12.54 0.62
N VAL A 132 -5.67 -13.23 1.52
CA VAL A 132 -5.57 -12.83 2.94
C VAL A 132 -4.90 -11.46 3.06
N GLY A 133 -3.80 -11.25 2.32
CA GLY A 133 -3.11 -9.95 2.30
C GLY A 133 -4.01 -8.81 1.80
N SER A 134 -4.83 -9.06 0.77
CA SER A 134 -5.73 -8.05 0.20
C SER A 134 -6.86 -7.70 1.16
N VAL A 135 -7.37 -8.67 1.92
CA VAL A 135 -8.34 -8.44 2.99
C VAL A 135 -7.73 -7.55 4.08
N LEU A 136 -6.52 -7.87 4.54
CA LEU A 136 -5.81 -7.04 5.54
C LEU A 136 -5.59 -5.62 5.04
N PHE A 137 -5.17 -5.45 3.78
CA PHE A 137 -5.02 -4.13 3.19
C PHE A 137 -6.34 -3.37 3.08
N THR A 138 -7.41 -4.04 2.70
CA THR A 138 -8.75 -3.42 2.57
C THR A 138 -9.27 -2.95 3.91
N ILE A 139 -9.16 -3.79 4.95
CA ILE A 139 -9.55 -3.43 6.34
C ILE A 139 -8.69 -2.25 6.81
N GLY A 140 -7.37 -2.35 6.64
CA GLY A 140 -6.44 -1.29 7.03
C GLY A 140 -6.76 0.05 6.38
N ALA A 141 -6.97 0.03 5.07
CA ALA A 141 -7.34 1.22 4.30
C ALA A 141 -8.68 1.82 4.75
N THR A 142 -9.69 0.97 4.97
CA THR A 142 -11.03 1.40 5.40
C THR A 142 -10.99 2.06 6.78
N VAL A 143 -10.25 1.47 7.72
CA VAL A 143 -10.05 2.06 9.05
C VAL A 143 -9.23 3.34 8.96
N ASN A 144 -8.23 3.42 8.07
CA ASN A 144 -7.50 4.67 7.86
C ASN A 144 -8.43 5.78 7.35
N VAL A 145 -9.40 5.49 6.48
CA VAL A 145 -10.41 6.48 6.05
C VAL A 145 -11.18 7.07 7.22
N THR A 146 -11.66 6.22 8.15
CA THR A 146 -12.44 6.70 9.31
C THR A 146 -11.60 7.52 10.28
N GLN A 147 -10.28 7.37 10.23
CA GLN A 147 -9.36 8.16 11.01
C GLN A 147 -9.04 9.50 10.36
N ILE A 148 -9.34 9.76 9.08
CA ILE A 148 -9.11 11.08 8.44
C ILE A 148 -10.15 12.09 8.97
N THR A 149 -9.93 12.62 10.16
CA THR A 149 -10.86 13.55 10.82
C THR A 149 -10.39 15.00 10.77
N GLN A 150 -9.09 15.24 10.58
CA GLN A 150 -8.52 16.59 10.55
C GLN A 150 -7.32 16.63 9.60
N ALA A 151 -7.23 17.71 8.81
CA ALA A 151 -6.04 18.06 8.03
C ALA A 151 -5.91 19.58 8.02
N GLY A 152 -4.68 20.08 7.82
CA GLY A 152 -4.41 21.53 7.83
C GLY A 152 -5.19 22.31 6.76
N THR A 153 -5.52 21.68 5.62
CA THR A 153 -6.30 22.27 4.54
C THR A 153 -7.29 21.27 3.93
N LEU A 154 -8.40 21.78 3.36
CA LEU A 154 -9.39 20.96 2.64
C LEU A 154 -8.77 20.19 1.48
N VAL A 155 -7.78 20.78 0.79
CA VAL A 155 -7.07 20.14 -0.31
C VAL A 155 -6.30 18.91 0.19
N VAL A 156 -5.54 19.03 1.29
CA VAL A 156 -4.82 17.89 1.88
C VAL A 156 -5.80 16.81 2.34
N LEU A 157 -6.95 17.18 2.90
CA LEU A 157 -8.00 16.25 3.30
C LEU A 157 -8.56 15.45 2.11
N GLN A 158 -8.87 16.14 1.00
CA GLN A 158 -9.35 15.50 -0.23
C GLN A 158 -8.28 14.57 -0.84
N LEU A 159 -7.01 14.98 -0.83
CA LEU A 159 -5.91 14.14 -1.29
C LEU A 159 -5.77 12.87 -0.44
N LEU A 160 -5.89 12.97 0.89
CA LEU A 160 -5.90 11.79 1.78
C LEU A 160 -7.02 10.81 1.45
N ASN A 161 -8.24 11.32 1.20
CA ASN A 161 -9.37 10.48 0.78
C ASN A 161 -9.12 9.83 -0.59
N ALA A 162 -8.58 10.57 -1.56
CA ALA A 162 -8.26 10.06 -2.88
C ALA A 162 -7.21 8.94 -2.82
N VAL A 163 -6.18 9.09 -1.97
CA VAL A 163 -5.22 8.02 -1.67
C VAL A 163 -5.97 6.79 -1.15
N ALA A 164 -6.71 6.93 -0.07
CA ALA A 164 -7.35 5.80 0.59
C ALA A 164 -8.34 5.06 -0.31
N ILE A 165 -9.18 5.78 -1.06
CA ILE A 165 -10.13 5.20 -2.03
C ILE A 165 -9.38 4.39 -3.10
N SER A 166 -8.30 4.94 -3.67
CA SER A 166 -7.51 4.26 -4.69
C SER A 166 -6.95 2.93 -4.17
N PHE A 167 -6.43 2.94 -2.94
CA PHE A 167 -5.88 1.74 -2.32
C PHE A 167 -6.95 0.72 -1.87
N VAL A 168 -8.13 1.17 -1.42
CA VAL A 168 -9.27 0.29 -1.12
C VAL A 168 -9.73 -0.42 -2.39
N ILE A 169 -10.06 0.33 -3.44
CA ILE A 169 -10.59 -0.23 -4.69
C ILE A 169 -9.54 -1.15 -5.31
N GLY A 170 -8.27 -0.73 -5.37
CA GLY A 170 -7.19 -1.58 -5.87
C GLY A 170 -7.05 -2.88 -5.08
N SER A 171 -7.16 -2.85 -3.74
CA SER A 171 -7.06 -4.06 -2.91
C SER A 171 -8.24 -5.01 -3.12
N ILE A 172 -9.45 -4.48 -3.29
CA ILE A 172 -10.65 -5.28 -3.60
C ILE A 172 -10.54 -5.95 -4.97
N LEU A 173 -10.05 -5.23 -5.97
CA LEU A 173 -9.83 -5.80 -7.31
C LEU A 173 -8.76 -6.89 -7.30
N PHE A 174 -7.66 -6.66 -6.57
CA PHE A 174 -6.61 -7.67 -6.41
C PHE A 174 -7.12 -8.93 -5.69
N LEU A 175 -7.95 -8.74 -4.66
CA LEU A 175 -8.66 -9.82 -3.96
C LEU A 175 -9.54 -10.61 -4.93
N ALA A 176 -10.40 -9.92 -5.67
CA ALA A 176 -11.34 -10.55 -6.61
C ALA A 176 -10.61 -11.33 -7.70
N ALA A 177 -9.54 -10.77 -8.26
CA ALA A 177 -8.72 -11.41 -9.29
C ALA A 177 -7.96 -12.64 -8.79
N SER A 178 -7.68 -12.72 -7.47
CA SER A 178 -6.95 -13.84 -6.87
C SER A 178 -7.83 -15.06 -6.61
N ILE A 179 -9.14 -14.89 -6.42
CA ILE A 179 -10.07 -15.98 -6.09
C ILE A 179 -10.12 -17.07 -7.18
N PRO A 180 -10.20 -16.74 -8.48
CA PRO A 180 -10.28 -17.76 -9.53
C PRO A 180 -9.07 -18.68 -9.65
N TYR A 181 -7.90 -18.29 -9.14
CA TYR A 181 -6.72 -19.17 -9.06
C TYR A 181 -6.91 -20.35 -8.09
N LEU A 182 -7.95 -20.34 -7.26
CA LEU A 182 -8.33 -21.46 -6.41
C LEU A 182 -9.19 -22.50 -7.15
N TRP A 183 -9.75 -22.16 -8.31
CA TRP A 183 -10.61 -23.07 -9.06
C TRP A 183 -9.82 -24.18 -9.75
N PRO A 184 -10.44 -25.36 -9.96
CA PRO A 184 -9.83 -26.40 -10.78
C PRO A 184 -9.60 -25.93 -12.21
N SER A 185 -8.37 -26.07 -12.70
CA SER A 185 -7.97 -25.68 -14.05
C SER A 185 -8.58 -26.66 -15.06
N TYR A 186 -9.47 -26.19 -15.92
CA TYR A 186 -9.92 -26.93 -17.11
C TYR A 186 -9.38 -26.21 -18.35
N GLN A 187 -8.59 -26.90 -19.18
CA GLN A 187 -8.04 -26.39 -20.43
C GLN A 187 -9.17 -26.16 -21.45
N THR A 188 -9.82 -25.00 -21.33
CA THR A 188 -10.96 -24.60 -22.17
C THR A 188 -10.72 -23.18 -22.68
N PRO A 189 -11.32 -22.77 -23.81
CA PRO A 189 -11.30 -21.38 -24.26
C PRO A 189 -11.77 -20.38 -23.19
N LEU A 190 -12.63 -20.84 -22.27
CA LEU A 190 -13.05 -20.09 -21.09
C LEU A 190 -11.88 -19.75 -20.16
N ALA A 191 -10.89 -20.64 -20.01
CA ALA A 191 -9.70 -20.38 -19.17
C ALA A 191 -8.86 -19.23 -19.73
N HIS A 192 -8.67 -19.16 -21.05
CA HIS A 192 -7.92 -18.05 -21.67
C HIS A 192 -8.63 -16.69 -21.47
N ALA A 193 -9.95 -16.65 -21.69
CA ALA A 193 -10.75 -15.45 -21.46
C ALA A 193 -10.72 -15.05 -19.97
N LEU A 194 -10.83 -16.03 -19.07
CA LEU A 194 -10.74 -15.81 -17.62
C LEU A 194 -9.37 -15.22 -17.25
N HIS A 195 -8.26 -15.84 -17.61
CA HIS A 195 -6.92 -15.33 -17.28
C HIS A 195 -6.67 -13.93 -17.87
N THR A 196 -7.20 -13.62 -19.06
CA THR A 196 -7.15 -12.27 -19.62
C THR A 196 -7.91 -11.28 -18.74
N TYR A 197 -9.11 -11.63 -18.30
CA TYR A 197 -9.92 -10.81 -17.40
C TYR A 197 -9.23 -10.60 -16.04
N LEU A 198 -8.66 -11.64 -15.44
CA LEU A 198 -7.90 -11.53 -14.18
C LEU A 198 -6.67 -10.64 -14.33
N GLY A 199 -5.91 -10.82 -15.41
CA GLY A 199 -4.76 -9.95 -15.73
C GLY A 199 -5.17 -8.48 -15.86
N ALA A 200 -6.28 -8.20 -16.54
CA ALA A 200 -6.82 -6.83 -16.65
C ALA A 200 -7.20 -6.24 -15.29
N GLN A 201 -7.80 -7.05 -14.39
CA GLN A 201 -8.11 -6.61 -13.03
C GLN A 201 -6.83 -6.30 -12.23
N PHE A 202 -5.78 -7.13 -12.32
CA PHE A 202 -4.50 -6.86 -11.67
C PHE A 202 -3.81 -5.60 -12.21
N ILE A 203 -3.86 -5.38 -13.53
CA ILE A 203 -3.34 -4.14 -14.15
C ILE A 203 -4.09 -2.93 -13.60
N PHE A 204 -5.43 -2.95 -13.64
CA PHE A 204 -6.24 -1.83 -13.18
C PHE A 204 -6.06 -1.56 -11.67
N ALA A 205 -6.02 -2.62 -10.86
CA ALA A 205 -5.69 -2.52 -9.43
C ALA A 205 -4.32 -1.86 -9.20
N SER A 206 -3.31 -2.28 -9.96
CA SER A 206 -1.95 -1.74 -9.86
C SER A 206 -1.87 -0.28 -10.31
N LEU A 207 -2.63 0.11 -11.33
CA LEU A 207 -2.75 1.51 -11.75
C LEU A 207 -3.39 2.38 -10.67
N LEU A 208 -4.40 1.87 -9.95
CA LEU A 208 -4.98 2.57 -8.80
C LEU A 208 -3.97 2.72 -7.67
N PHE A 209 -3.17 1.69 -7.36
CA PHE A 209 -2.09 1.82 -6.38
C PHE A 209 -1.05 2.86 -6.80
N LEU A 210 -0.71 2.91 -8.08
CA LEU A 210 0.23 3.89 -8.63
C LEU A 210 -0.33 5.30 -8.53
N ALA A 211 -1.58 5.50 -8.96
CA ALA A 211 -2.27 6.77 -8.83
C ALA A 211 -2.35 7.22 -7.37
N GLY A 212 -2.73 6.32 -6.45
CA GLY A 212 -2.73 6.58 -5.01
C GLY A 212 -1.33 6.95 -4.49
N GLY A 213 -0.28 6.30 -4.96
CA GLY A 213 1.11 6.63 -4.63
C GLY A 213 1.51 8.04 -5.09
N VAL A 214 1.19 8.40 -6.33
CA VAL A 214 1.46 9.73 -6.91
C VAL A 214 0.68 10.82 -6.15
N VAL A 215 -0.61 10.58 -5.87
CA VAL A 215 -1.44 11.50 -5.07
C VAL A 215 -0.88 11.64 -3.66
N ASN A 216 -0.38 10.56 -3.05
CA ASN A 216 0.23 10.62 -1.72
C ASN A 216 1.53 11.43 -1.72
N PHE A 217 2.36 11.30 -2.76
CA PHE A 217 3.55 12.11 -2.93
C PHE A 217 3.21 13.60 -3.06
N TYR A 218 2.22 13.92 -3.90
CA TYR A 218 1.75 15.30 -4.07
C TYR A 218 1.16 15.87 -2.77
N ARG A 219 0.40 15.05 -2.03
CA ARG A 219 -0.10 15.40 -0.69
C ARG A 219 1.03 15.77 0.27
N ALA A 220 2.06 14.93 0.37
CA ALA A 220 3.20 15.18 1.27
C ALA A 220 3.90 16.50 0.91
N TYR A 221 4.08 16.78 -0.38
CA TYR A 221 4.62 18.05 -0.87
C TYR A 221 3.75 19.25 -0.46
N ARG A 222 2.43 19.17 -0.67
CA ARG A 222 1.48 20.25 -0.34
C ARG A 222 1.41 20.50 1.18
N ALA A 223 1.34 19.44 1.97
CA ALA A 223 1.35 19.55 3.42
C ALA A 223 2.61 20.28 3.93
N HIS A 224 3.77 19.99 3.32
CA HIS A 224 5.01 20.69 3.67
C HIS A 224 4.99 22.18 3.29
N GLN A 225 4.46 22.53 2.10
CA GLN A 225 4.32 23.94 1.69
C GLN A 225 3.39 24.72 2.62
N ASP A 226 2.23 24.15 2.97
CA ASP A 226 1.26 24.76 3.88
C ASP A 226 1.90 25.03 5.25
N HIS A 227 2.70 24.08 5.77
CA HIS A 227 3.45 24.25 7.02
C HIS A 227 4.52 25.35 6.98
N GLN A 228 5.11 25.62 5.82
CA GLN A 228 6.09 26.71 5.68
C GLN A 228 5.45 28.08 5.55
N GLN A 229 4.26 28.16 4.94
CA GLN A 229 3.58 29.44 4.68
C GLN A 229 2.75 29.93 5.87
N ASN A 230 2.28 29.03 6.76
CA ASN A 230 1.41 29.41 7.87
C ASN A 230 1.95 28.91 9.23
N PRO A 231 2.98 29.56 9.79
CA PRO A 231 3.65 29.11 11.01
C PRO A 231 2.77 29.19 12.28
N ASP A 232 1.66 29.95 12.29
CA ASP A 232 0.78 30.10 13.46
C ASP A 232 -0.03 28.84 13.79
N VAL A 233 -0.18 27.90 12.85
CA VAL A 233 -0.69 26.53 13.11
C VAL A 233 0.27 25.73 14.01
N LYS A 234 1.52 26.20 14.23
CA LYS A 234 2.47 25.58 15.19
C LYS A 234 1.87 25.38 16.57
N ASN A 235 1.07 26.33 17.05
CA ASN A 235 0.68 26.37 18.46
C ASN A 235 -0.64 25.66 18.77
N GLN A 236 -1.47 25.36 17.76
CA GLN A 236 -2.76 24.69 17.98
C GLN A 236 -2.65 23.15 17.94
N CYS A 237 -1.63 22.60 17.28
CA CYS A 237 -1.41 21.14 17.22
C CYS A 237 -0.50 20.63 18.37
N LEU A 238 -0.04 21.52 19.26
CA LEU A 238 0.78 21.19 20.44
C LEU A 238 -0.02 21.17 21.75
N THR A 239 -1.33 21.42 21.69
CA THR A 239 -2.19 21.58 22.87
C THR A 239 -3.27 20.51 23.03
N GLU A 240 -3.22 19.40 22.29
CA GLU A 240 -4.10 18.23 22.53
C GLU A 240 -3.30 16.92 22.63
#